data_AF-A0A158RT27-F1
#
_entry.id   AF-A0A158RT27-F1
#
_cell.length_a   1.000
_cell.length_b   1.000
_cell.length_c   1.000
_cell.angle_alpha   90.00
_cell.angle_beta   90.00
_cell.angle_gamma   90.00
#
_symmetry.space_group_name_H-M   'P 1'
#
loop_
_entity.id
_entity.type
_entity.pdbx_description
1 polymer ?
#
loop_
_entity_poly.entity_id
_entity_poly.type
_entity_poly.pdbx_seq_one_letter_code
_entity_poly.pdbx_strand_id
1 'polypeptide(L)' 'MWEYTKLANVVGTEEKSQTFKVENETELQEVLTKISIDKDQLTFVEVVMSQGDQPELLVKLGKRFGQQNA' A
#
# COMPACT_ATOMS: atom_id res chain seq x y z
N MET A 1 3.92 -6.11 15.10
CA MET A 1 3.79 -5.61 13.71
C MET A 1 2.30 -5.31 13.50
N TRP A 2 1.94 -4.18 12.90
CA TRP A 2 0.52 -3.80 12.75
C TRP A 2 -0.16 -4.69 11.71
N GLU A 3 -1.46 -4.97 11.89
CA GLU A 3 -2.29 -5.67 10.90
C GLU A 3 -3.10 -4.65 10.09
N TYR A 4 -2.52 -4.17 8.99
CA TYR A 4 -3.14 -3.11 8.17
C TYR A 4 -4.46 -3.55 7.54
N THR A 5 -4.69 -4.85 7.39
CA THR A 5 -5.98 -5.42 7.00
C THR A 5 -7.14 -5.04 7.92
N LYS A 6 -6.86 -4.72 9.18
CA LYS A 6 -7.85 -4.30 10.18
C LYS A 6 -8.02 -2.79 10.28
N LEU A 7 -7.23 -2.01 9.53
CA LEU A 7 -7.23 -0.54 9.65
C LEU A 7 -8.63 0.04 9.38
N ALA A 8 -9.30 -0.45 8.34
CA ALA A 8 -10.66 -0.08 7.98
C ALA A 8 -11.67 -0.23 9.15
N ASN A 9 -11.52 -1.29 9.96
CA ASN A 9 -12.38 -1.56 11.11
C ASN A 9 -12.12 -0.60 12.28
N VAL A 10 -10.94 0.02 12.33
CA VAL A 10 -10.53 0.94 13.39
C VAL A 10 -10.84 2.39 13.05
N VAL A 11 -10.78 2.77 11.77
CA VAL A 11 -10.93 4.17 11.32
C VAL A 11 -12.26 4.49 10.64
N GLY A 12 -13.07 3.47 10.29
CA GLY A 12 -14.32 3.63 9.57
C GLY A 12 -15.50 2.92 10.24
N THR A 13 -16.70 3.16 9.71
CA THR A 13 -17.86 2.29 9.96
C THR A 13 -17.67 0.99 9.16
N GLU A 14 -17.62 -0.15 9.84
CA GLU A 14 -17.35 -1.50 9.27
C GLU A 14 -18.12 -1.80 7.96
N GLU A 15 -19.28 -1.18 7.77
CA GLU A 15 -20.20 -1.48 6.67
C GLU A 15 -19.74 -1.01 5.27
N LYS A 16 -18.69 -0.18 5.15
CA LYS A 16 -18.39 0.53 3.88
C LYS A 16 -16.93 0.53 3.43
N SER A 17 -16.07 -0.33 3.96
CA SER A 17 -14.68 -0.36 3.50
C SER A 17 -14.19 -1.77 3.23
N GLN A 18 -13.56 -1.96 2.07
CA GLN A 18 -12.91 -3.23 1.71
C GLN A 18 -11.43 -3.15 2.05
N THR A 19 -10.85 -4.26 2.51
CA THR A 19 -9.41 -4.33 2.72
C THR A 19 -8.84 -5.59 2.07
N PHE A 20 -7.71 -5.43 1.38
CA PHE A 20 -6.99 -6.49 0.70
C PHE A 20 -5.53 -6.49 1.16
N LYS A 21 -4.91 -7.67 1.17
CA LYS A 21 -3.47 -7.84 1.28
C LYS A 21 -3.02 -8.56 0.01
N VAL A 22 -2.00 -8.03 -0.64
CA VAL A 22 -1.47 -8.57 -1.90
C VAL A 22 0.05 -8.73 -1.80
N GLU A 23 0.55 -9.85 -2.30
CA GLU A 23 1.97 -10.21 -2.21
C GLU A 23 2.63 -10.35 -3.60
N ASN A 24 1.84 -10.26 -4.68
CA ASN A 24 2.34 -10.34 -6.04
C ASN A 24 1.52 -9.51 -7.04
N GLU A 25 2.04 -9.40 -8.25
CA GLU A 25 1.46 -8.60 -9.34
C GLU A 25 0.07 -9.10 -9.77
N THR A 26 -0.14 -10.42 -9.83
CA THR A 26 -1.42 -10.99 -10.26
C THR A 26 -2.53 -10.64 -9.27
N GLU A 27 -2.29 -10.83 -7.98
CA GLU A 27 -3.24 -10.45 -6.92
C GLU A 27 -3.53 -8.95 -6.94
N LEU A 28 -2.50 -8.11 -7.12
CA LEU A 28 -2.68 -6.67 -7.22
C LEU A 28 -3.56 -6.31 -8.43
N GLN A 29 -3.33 -6.93 -9.59
CA GLN A 29 -4.12 -6.67 -10.80
C GLN A 29 -5.59 -7.07 -10.63
N GLU A 30 -5.86 -8.19 -9.96
CA GLU A 30 -7.23 -8.63 -9.65
C GLU A 30 -7.95 -7.63 -8.73
N VAL A 31 -7.28 -7.17 -7.67
CA VAL A 31 -7.84 -6.17 -6.76
C VAL A 31 -8.07 -4.83 -7.47
N LEU A 32 -7.11 -4.37 -8.27
CA LEU A 32 -7.24 -3.13 -9.06
C LEU A 32 -8.41 -3.21 -10.05
N THR A 33 -8.62 -4.37 -10.68
CA THR A 33 -9.76 -4.60 -11.56
C THR A 33 -11.07 -4.54 -10.79
N LYS A 34 -11.14 -5.16 -9.61
CA LYS A 34 -12.33 -5.16 -8.74
C LYS A 34 -12.71 -3.75 -8.26
N ILE A 35 -11.75 -2.96 -7.78
CA ILE A 35 -12.02 -1.59 -7.29
C ILE A 35 -12.36 -0.61 -8.41
N SER A 36 -11.96 -0.90 -9.66
CA SER A 36 -12.32 -0.05 -10.80
C SER A 36 -13.83 -0.08 -11.11
N ILE A 37 -14.51 -1.15 -10.68
CA ILE A 37 -15.94 -1.38 -10.86
C ILE A 37 -16.73 -0.76 -9.70
N ASP A 38 -16.24 -0.88 -8.47
CA ASP A 38 -16.93 -0.46 -7.25
C ASP A 38 -16.38 0.88 -6.71
N LYS A 39 -16.97 1.99 -7.17
CA LYS A 39 -16.43 3.36 -6.98
C LYS A 39 -16.90 4.08 -5.72
N ASP A 40 -17.96 3.57 -5.07
CA ASP A 40 -18.60 4.23 -3.93
C ASP A 40 -18.09 3.70 -2.58
N GLN A 41 -17.04 2.87 -2.60
CA GLN A 41 -16.50 2.21 -1.43
C GLN A 41 -15.01 2.52 -1.23
N LEU A 42 -14.63 2.90 0.00
CA LEU A 42 -13.23 3.07 0.35
C LEU A 42 -12.55 1.69 0.35
N THR A 43 -11.48 1.55 -0.42
CA THR A 43 -10.70 0.31 -0.46
C THR A 43 -9.27 0.53 0.01
N PHE A 44 -8.84 -0.25 1.00
CA PHE A 44 -7.47 -0.34 1.46
C PHE A 44 -6.77 -1.54 0.82
N VAL A 45 -5.59 -1.34 0.26
CA VAL A 45 -4.78 -2.42 -0.32
C VAL A 45 -3.40 -2.38 0.32
N GLU A 46 -3.10 -3.37 1.16
CA GLU A 46 -1.78 -3.61 1.71
C GLU A 46 -0.93 -4.35 0.68
N VAL A 47 -0.02 -3.64 0.02
CA VAL A 47 0.94 -4.23 -0.93
C VAL A 47 2.21 -4.60 -0.17
N VAL A 48 2.52 -5.89 -0.12
CA VAL A 48 3.75 -6.38 0.51
C VAL A 48 4.88 -6.33 -0.49
N MET A 49 5.90 -5.52 -0.20
CA MET A 49 7.10 -5.38 -1.01
C MET A 49 8.35 -5.66 -0.17
N SER A 50 9.44 -6.04 -0.84
CA SER A 50 10.75 -6.13 -0.19
C SER A 50 11.22 -4.74 0.24
N GLN A 51 11.88 -4.64 1.40
CA GLN A 51 12.44 -3.37 1.89
C GLN A 51 13.43 -2.73 0.89
N GLY A 52 14.12 -3.55 0.09
CA GLY A 52 15.06 -3.08 -0.92
C GLY A 52 14.43 -2.68 -2.25
N ASP A 53 13.14 -2.98 -2.45
CA ASP A 53 12.40 -2.72 -3.68
C ASP A 53 11.89 -1.28 -3.73
N GLN A 54 12.84 -0.36 -3.76
CA GLN A 54 12.61 1.09 -3.74
C GLN A 54 13.11 1.74 -5.04
N PRO A 55 12.52 2.87 -5.47
CA PRO A 55 12.96 3.56 -6.68
C PRO A 55 14.43 3.96 -6.60
N GLU A 56 15.20 3.74 -7.68
CA GLU A 56 16.62 4.12 -7.72
C GLU A 56 16.87 5.60 -7.42
N LEU A 57 15.94 6.46 -7.84
CA LEU A 57 16.01 7.89 -7.59
C LEU A 57 15.97 8.20 -6.09
N LEU A 58 15.14 7.46 -5.33
CA LEU A 58 15.04 7.61 -3.88
C LEU A 58 16.38 7.26 -3.22
N VAL A 59 17.05 6.21 -3.68
CA VAL A 59 18.39 5.82 -3.20
C VAL A 59 19.42 6.93 -3.44
N LYS A 60 19.41 7.50 -4.66
CA LYS A 60 20.35 8.57 -5.06
C LYS A 60 20.13 9.84 -4.24
N LEU A 61 18.88 10.24 -4.04
CA LEU A 61 18.53 11.41 -3.24
C LEU A 61 18.85 11.21 -1.76
N GLY A 62 18.52 10.04 -1.20
CA GLY A 62 18.81 9.72 0.20
C GLY A 62 20.31 9.81 0.52
N LYS A 63 21.17 9.32 -0.36
CA LYS A 63 22.63 9.46 -0.21
C LYS A 63 23.07 10.92 -0.20
N ARG A 64 22.55 11.75 -1.12
CA ARG A 64 22.92 13.17 -1.23
C ARG A 64 22.49 13.95 0.01
N PHE A 65 21.25 13.75 0.48
CA PHE A 65 20.75 14.43 1.67
C PHE A 65 21.47 13.97 2.94
N GLY A 66 21.79 12.67 3.05
CA GLY A 66 22.58 12.15 4.17
C GLY A 66 23.97 12.79 4.26
N GLN A 67 24.62 13.04 3.12
CA GLN A 67 25.92 13.72 3.07
C GLN A 67 25.83 15.22 3.40
N GLN A 68 24.72 15.88 3.06
CA GLN A 68 24.52 17.30 3.37
C GLN A 68 24.21 17.57 4.84
N ASN A 69 23.58 16.61 5.51
CA ASN A 69 23.10 16.75 6.89
C ASN A 69 24.07 16.18 7.94
N ALA A 70 25.23 15.69 7.51
CA ALA A 70 26.31 15.19 8.36
C ALA A 70 27.37 16.28 8.61
#